data_AF-A0A959M3R3-F1
#
_entry.id   AF-A0A959M3R3-F1
#
_cell.length_a   1.000
_cell.length_b   1.000
_cell.length_c   1.000
_cell.angle_alpha   90.00
_cell.angle_beta   90.00
_cell.angle_gamma   90.00
#
_symmetry.space_group_name_H-M   'P 1'
#
loop_
_entity.id
_entity.type
_entity.pdbx_description
1 polymer ?
#
loop_
_entity_poly.entity_id
_entity_poly.type
_entity_poly.pdbx_seq_one_letter_code
_entity_poly.pdbx_strand_id
1 'polypeptide(L)'
;KLGALAGSSCDTLGLSVDVIEEVLPLAAISVYPNPTSHQLSINLENIGQSGFLKIHDALGKLIWSAQISATDSNYAIDVSPFANGIYVVSCETEEGIIFSEKFVKQ
;
A
#
# COMPACT_ATOMS: atom_id res chain seq x y z
N LYS A 1 8.59 -6.76 48.35
CA LYS A 1 7.59 -5.66 48.22
C LYS A 1 7.95 -4.88 46.95
N LEU A 2 7.27 -5.17 45.84
CA LEU A 2 7.43 -4.48 44.55
C LEU A 2 6.64 -3.16 44.58
N GLY A 3 7.19 -2.10 43.98
CA GLY A 3 6.54 -0.80 43.78
C GLY A 3 6.95 -0.21 42.43
N ALA A 4 6.00 0.41 41.74
CA ALA A 4 5.86 0.56 40.29
C ALA A 4 7.07 1.11 39.49
N LEU A 5 7.27 0.51 38.30
CA LEU A 5 8.06 1.03 37.18
C LEU A 5 7.34 2.26 36.58
N ALA A 6 8.07 3.33 36.31
CA ALA A 6 7.55 4.49 35.60
C ALA A 6 7.13 4.08 34.17
N GLY A 7 5.82 3.98 33.95
CA GLY A 7 5.26 3.68 32.65
C GLY A 7 5.46 4.83 31.68
N SER A 8 6.07 4.55 30.54
CA SER A 8 6.12 5.47 29.39
C SER A 8 4.70 5.76 28.89
N SER A 9 4.30 7.03 28.86
CA SER A 9 3.07 7.47 28.22
C SER A 9 3.30 7.70 26.73
N CYS A 10 3.28 6.63 25.93
CA CYS A 10 3.28 6.72 24.47
C CYS A 10 1.86 6.55 23.94
N ASP A 11 0.97 7.48 24.29
CA ASP A 11 -0.35 7.57 23.64
C ASP A 11 -0.53 8.99 23.11
N THR A 12 -0.09 9.22 21.86
CA THR A 12 -0.72 10.21 20.97
C THR A 12 -0.42 9.80 19.53
N LEU A 13 -1.21 8.86 18.99
CA LEU A 13 -1.45 8.83 17.54
C LEU A 13 -2.45 9.94 17.22
N GLY A 14 -1.99 11.18 17.34
CA GLY A 14 -2.72 12.38 16.96
C GLY A 14 -2.65 12.57 15.46
N LEU A 15 -3.39 11.76 14.71
CA LEU A 15 -3.79 12.15 13.36
C LEU A 15 -5.08 12.97 13.49
N SER A 16 -4.95 14.21 13.95
CA SER A 16 -5.97 15.22 13.70
C SER A 16 -5.87 15.60 12.23
N VAL A 17 -6.55 14.85 11.38
CA VAL A 17 -6.81 15.28 10.01
C VAL A 17 -7.97 16.25 10.09
N ASP A 18 -7.65 17.55 10.04
CA ASP A 18 -8.61 18.60 9.72
C ASP A 18 -9.13 18.31 8.31
N VAL A 19 -10.33 17.74 8.21
CA VAL A 19 -11.03 17.55 6.94
C VAL A 19 -11.83 18.83 6.69
N ILE A 20 -11.45 19.61 5.69
CA ILE A 20 -12.28 20.70 5.18
C ILE A 20 -12.35 20.63 3.65
N GLU A 21 -13.60 20.50 3.19
CA GLU A 21 -14.28 20.85 1.93
C GLU A 21 -13.69 20.50 0.55
N GLU A 22 -14.63 20.11 -0.32
CA GLU A 22 -14.53 19.44 -1.62
C GLU A 22 -13.93 18.03 -1.59
N VAL A 23 -14.83 17.04 -1.52
CA VAL A 23 -14.49 15.62 -1.71
C VAL A 23 -14.17 15.38 -3.18
N LEU A 24 -13.02 15.89 -3.64
CA LEU A 24 -12.37 15.33 -4.80
C LEU A 24 -12.19 13.83 -4.50
N PRO A 25 -12.49 12.92 -5.46
CA PRO A 25 -12.33 11.50 -5.22
C PRO A 25 -10.91 11.25 -4.75
N LEU A 26 -10.75 10.82 -3.49
CA LEU A 26 -9.42 10.59 -2.93
C LEU A 26 -8.80 9.45 -3.76
N ALA A 27 -7.66 9.72 -4.37
CA ALA A 27 -6.91 8.68 -5.04
C ALA A 27 -6.59 7.57 -4.04
N ALA A 28 -6.90 6.33 -4.38
CA ALA A 28 -6.79 5.19 -3.48
C ALA A 28 -6.26 3.95 -4.21
N ILE A 29 -5.52 3.15 -3.47
CA ILE A 29 -5.07 1.82 -3.90
C ILE A 29 -5.67 0.79 -2.94
N SER A 30 -6.20 -0.30 -3.47
CA SER A 30 -6.67 -1.43 -2.68
C SER A 30 -6.17 -2.74 -3.26
N VAL A 31 -5.85 -3.70 -2.39
CA VAL A 31 -5.26 -4.97 -2.77
C VAL A 31 -6.07 -6.14 -2.20
N TYR A 32 -6.39 -7.11 -3.04
CA TYR A 32 -7.19 -8.28 -2.64
C TYR A 32 -6.91 -9.50 -3.52
N PRO A 33 -7.09 -10.73 -3.01
CA PRO A 33 -7.29 -11.03 -1.60
C PRO A 33 -6.00 -10.80 -0.80
N ASN A 34 -6.14 -10.54 0.50
CA ASN A 34 -5.04 -10.52 1.43
C ASN A 34 -5.45 -11.34 2.67
N PRO A 35 -4.85 -12.52 2.93
CA PRO A 35 -3.71 -13.13 2.22
C PRO A 35 -4.04 -13.63 0.80
N THR A 36 -3.00 -13.81 -0.03
CA THR A 36 -3.10 -14.42 -1.37
C THR A 36 -2.07 -15.54 -1.57
N SER A 37 -2.33 -16.47 -2.49
CA SER A 37 -1.40 -17.56 -2.84
C SER A 37 -0.95 -17.58 -4.28
N HIS A 38 -1.79 -17.12 -5.23
CA HIS A 38 -1.51 -17.26 -6.66
C HIS A 38 -1.68 -15.94 -7.40
N GLN A 39 -2.79 -15.24 -7.16
CA GLN A 39 -3.10 -14.01 -7.87
C GLN A 39 -3.46 -12.90 -6.89
N LEU A 40 -2.84 -11.74 -7.07
CA LEU A 40 -3.19 -10.51 -6.36
C LEU A 40 -3.89 -9.57 -7.35
N SER A 41 -5.05 -9.06 -6.96
CA SER A 41 -5.74 -7.97 -7.64
C SER A 41 -5.45 -6.65 -6.94
N ILE A 42 -5.15 -5.63 -7.74
CA ILE A 42 -4.83 -4.28 -7.28
C ILE A 42 -5.78 -3.34 -8.01
N ASN A 43 -6.68 -2.72 -7.25
CA ASN A 43 -7.60 -1.70 -7.77
C ASN A 43 -7.00 -0.31 -7.49
N LEU A 44 -6.98 0.50 -8.55
CA LEU A 44 -6.49 1.87 -8.59
C LEU A 44 -7.69 2.79 -8.81
N GLU A 45 -8.07 3.52 -7.78
CA GLU A 45 -9.20 4.44 -7.83
C GLU A 45 -8.70 5.87 -7.91
N ASN A 46 -9.13 6.60 -8.95
CA ASN A 46 -8.87 8.03 -9.10
C ASN A 46 -7.38 8.43 -9.11
N ILE A 47 -6.46 7.54 -9.52
CA ILE A 47 -5.03 7.87 -9.64
C ILE A 47 -4.83 9.03 -10.63
N GLY A 48 -5.58 9.05 -11.73
CA GLY A 48 -5.66 10.19 -12.65
C GLY A 48 -4.36 10.53 -13.38
N GLN A 49 -3.31 9.73 -13.20
CA GLN A 49 -1.96 10.00 -13.68
C GLN A 49 -1.22 8.72 -14.04
N SER A 50 -0.27 8.85 -14.98
CA SER A 50 0.67 7.78 -15.30
C SER A 50 1.74 7.65 -14.22
N GLY A 51 2.35 6.48 -14.13
CA GLY A 51 3.34 6.20 -13.10
C GLY A 51 3.85 4.76 -13.14
N PHE A 52 4.25 4.27 -11.97
CA PHE A 52 4.73 2.91 -11.79
C PHE A 52 4.06 2.23 -10.60
N LEU A 53 3.53 1.04 -10.85
CA LEU A 53 3.14 0.10 -9.81
C LEU A 53 4.34 -0.79 -9.50
N LYS A 54 4.73 -0.88 -8.23
CA LYS A 54 5.90 -1.62 -7.77
C LYS A 54 5.53 -2.53 -6.62
N ILE A 55 6.22 -3.66 -6.51
CA ILE A 55 6.11 -4.58 -5.38
C ILE A 55 7.49 -4.77 -4.78
N HIS A 56 7.59 -4.50 -3.49
CA HIS A 56 8.80 -4.69 -2.69
C HIS A 56 8.60 -5.81 -1.67
N ASP A 57 9.67 -6.56 -1.37
CA ASP A 57 9.68 -7.48 -0.23
C ASP A 57 9.86 -6.73 1.11
N ALA A 58 9.85 -7.49 2.22
CA ALA A 58 10.03 -6.94 3.56
C ALA A 58 11.39 -6.24 3.80
N LEU A 59 12.39 -6.47 2.94
CA LEU A 59 13.70 -5.82 3.00
C LEU A 59 13.76 -4.59 2.08
N GLY A 60 12.67 -4.26 1.38
CA GLY A 60 12.62 -3.16 0.42
C GLY A 60 13.20 -3.50 -0.95
N LYS A 61 13.49 -4.78 -1.24
CA LYS A 61 13.98 -5.19 -2.55
C LYS A 61 12.83 -5.16 -3.54
N LEU A 62 13.03 -4.51 -4.69
CA LEU A 62 12.07 -4.51 -5.81
C LEU A 62 11.97 -5.93 -6.40
N ILE A 63 10.77 -6.50 -6.38
CA ILE A 63 10.45 -7.84 -6.90
C ILE A 63 9.70 -7.74 -8.24
N TRP A 64 8.85 -6.74 -8.38
CA TRP A 64 8.04 -6.54 -9.58
C TRP A 64 7.76 -5.07 -9.81
N SER A 65 7.63 -4.68 -11.08
CA SER A 65 7.24 -3.32 -11.48
C SER A 65 6.54 -3.33 -12.82
N ALA A 66 5.54 -2.47 -12.99
CA ALA A 66 4.95 -2.14 -14.29
C ALA A 66 4.63 -0.66 -14.39
N GLN A 67 4.66 -0.15 -15.62
CA GLN A 67 4.15 1.19 -15.92
C GLN A 67 2.62 1.16 -15.87
N ILE A 68 2.03 2.21 -15.31
CA ILE A 68 0.58 2.42 -15.27
C ILE A 68 0.24 3.72 -16.01
N SER A 69 -0.96 3.74 -16.59
CA SER A 69 -1.53 4.91 -17.26
C SER A 69 -2.60 5.55 -16.38
N ALA A 70 -2.90 6.83 -16.62
CA ALA A 70 -3.94 7.57 -15.89
C ALA A 70 -5.34 6.93 -15.91
N THR A 71 -5.63 6.07 -16.89
CA THR A 71 -6.92 5.39 -17.06
C THR A 71 -6.94 3.97 -16.51
N ASP A 72 -5.81 3.45 -16.06
CA ASP A 72 -5.73 2.09 -15.55
C ASP A 72 -6.36 2.01 -14.17
N SER A 73 -7.29 1.06 -14.00
CA SER A 73 -8.09 0.92 -12.78
C SER A 73 -7.90 -0.41 -12.07
N ASN A 74 -7.40 -1.45 -12.74
CA ASN A 74 -7.21 -2.74 -12.11
C ASN A 74 -6.05 -3.53 -12.72
N TYR A 75 -5.28 -4.19 -11.87
CA TYR A 75 -4.19 -5.07 -12.24
C TYR A 75 -4.35 -6.43 -11.58
N ALA A 76 -4.09 -7.49 -12.35
CA ALA A 76 -3.97 -8.84 -11.83
C ALA A 76 -2.52 -9.28 -11.98
N ILE A 77 -1.90 -9.66 -10.86
CA ILE A 77 -0.49 -10.05 -10.81
C ILE A 77 -0.42 -11.49 -10.34
N ASP A 78 0.29 -12.32 -11.11
CA ASP A 78 0.67 -13.66 -10.68
C ASP A 78 1.80 -13.55 -9.65
N VAL A 79 1.45 -13.83 -8.39
CA VAL A 79 2.36 -13.84 -7.24
C VAL A 79 2.79 -15.27 -6.87
N SER A 80 2.39 -16.29 -7.63
CA SER A 80 2.83 -17.68 -7.43
C SER A 80 4.36 -17.84 -7.40
N PRO A 81 5.15 -17.09 -8.20
CA PRO A 81 6.61 -17.16 -8.15
C PRO A 81 7.22 -16.53 -6.89
N PHE A 82 6.44 -15.78 -6.10
CA PHE A 82 6.97 -15.05 -4.95
C PHE A 82 7.08 -15.99 -3.74
N ALA A 83 8.13 -15.79 -2.95
CA ALA A 83 8.28 -16.51 -1.68
C ALA A 83 7.15 -16.12 -0.71
N ASN A 84 6.86 -17.00 0.25
CA ASN A 84 5.89 -16.68 1.29
C ASN A 84 6.44 -15.61 2.22
N GLY A 85 5.64 -14.60 2.52
CA GLY A 85 6.10 -13.44 3.27
C GLY A 85 5.19 -12.22 3.15
N ILE A 86 5.71 -11.09 3.64
CA ILE A 86 5.05 -9.79 3.61
C ILE A 86 5.63 -8.99 2.44
N TYR A 87 4.75 -8.33 1.71
CA TYR A 87 5.08 -7.50 0.57
C TYR A 87 4.36 -6.16 0.66
N VAL A 88 4.94 -5.15 0.02
CA VAL A 88 4.36 -3.81 -0.11
C VAL A 88 4.17 -3.51 -1.58
N VAL A 89 2.93 -3.26 -1.98
CA VAL A 89 2.59 -2.68 -3.28
C VAL A 89 2.65 -1.17 -3.13
N SER A 90 3.34 -0.48 -4.04
CA SER A 90 3.35 0.97 -4.11
C SER A 90 3.03 1.47 -5.52
N CYS A 91 2.27 2.56 -5.61
CA CYS A 91 2.00 3.29 -6.84
C CYS A 91 2.72 4.62 -6.75
N GLU A 92 3.69 4.85 -7.62
CA GLU A 92 4.44 6.10 -7.73
C GLU A 92 4.01 6.86 -9.00
N THR A 93 3.37 8.01 -8.85
CA THR A 93 2.99 8.86 -9.99
C THR A 93 4.11 9.83 -10.37
N GLU A 94 4.01 10.44 -11.56
CA GLU A 94 4.96 11.46 -12.01
C GLU A 94 5.02 12.70 -11.09
N GLU A 95 3.91 13.05 -10.42
CA GLU A 95 3.86 14.11 -9.41
C GLU A 95 4.47 13.72 -8.06
N GLY A 96 4.99 12.49 -7.93
CA GLY A 96 5.61 12.00 -6.70
C GLY A 96 4.61 11.57 -5.63
N ILE A 97 3.33 11.38 -6.00
CA ILE A 97 2.34 10.82 -5.08
C ILE A 97 2.61 9.33 -4.94
N ILE A 98 2.81 8.88 -3.69
CA ILE A 98 3.07 7.48 -3.38
C ILE A 98 1.94 6.95 -2.52
N PHE A 99 1.13 6.06 -3.09
CA PHE A 99 0.20 5.23 -2.33
C PHE A 99 0.82 3.86 -2.11
N SER A 100 0.60 3.26 -0.94
CA SER A 100 1.13 1.93 -0.65
C SER A 100 0.19 1.11 0.20
N GLU A 101 0.08 -0.18 -0.13
CA GLU A 101 -0.69 -1.16 0.62
C GLU A 101 0.16 -2.41 0.87
N LYS A 102 -0.07 -3.06 2.02
CA LYS A 102 0.64 -4.29 2.38
C LYS A 102 -0.22 -5.51 2.07
N PHE A 103 0.42 -6.59 1.63
CA PHE A 103 -0.24 -7.89 1.52
C PHE A 103 0.65 -9.03 2.00
N VAL A 104 0.01 -10.15 2.35
CA VAL A 104 0.65 -11.37 2.79
C VAL A 104 0.53 -12.44 1.70
N LYS A 105 1.67 -13.01 1.29
CA LYS A 105 1.77 -14.15 0.37
C LYS A 105 1.93 -15.45 1.17
N GLN A 106 1.08 -16.45 0.87
CA GLN A 106 1.05 -17.79 1.49
C GLN A 106 1.24 -18.92 0.49
#